data_AF-A0A1I4GYC0-F1
#
_entry.id   AF-A0A1I4GYC0-F1
#
_cell.length_a   1.000
_cell.length_b   1.000
_cell.length_c   1.000
_cell.angle_alpha   90.00
_cell.angle_beta   90.00
_cell.angle_gamma   90.00
#
_symmetry.space_group_name_H-M   'P 1'
#
loop_
_entity.id
_entity.type
_entity.pdbx_description
1 polymer ?
#
loop_
_entity_poly.entity_id
_entity_poly.type
_entity_poly.pdbx_seq_one_letter_code
_entity_poly.pdbx_strand_id
1 'polypeptide(L)'
;MSFGDALRAQDETRRATGIGPTDDERAKTLAEATARELRTTYGTDDVSELAAAVGVTVRHSEWDGVDGLYLFGTYADSVITLYDSQLPHLAERLGITASLAADLVLAHELGHHALDGHEEATPGRPTLRQRLLSWVAGSGHRAFEERAAHWFALELVGDKLPKDARAVLR
;
A
#
# COMPACT_ATOMS: atom_id res chain seq x y z
N MET A 1 13.10 -23.23 -14.13
CA MET A 1 13.80 -22.12 -13.46
C MET A 1 12.97 -21.71 -12.27
N SER A 2 13.54 -21.72 -11.07
CA SER A 2 12.88 -21.27 -9.85
C SER A 2 12.79 -19.74 -9.82
N PHE A 3 11.81 -19.17 -9.12
CA PHE A 3 11.72 -17.72 -8.87
C PHE A 3 13.00 -17.18 -8.22
N GLY A 4 13.63 -17.98 -7.36
CA GLY A 4 14.92 -17.66 -6.75
C GLY A 4 16.08 -17.59 -7.76
N ASP A 5 16.00 -18.32 -8.88
CA ASP A 5 17.03 -18.30 -9.93
C ASP A 5 16.93 -17.04 -10.80
N ALA A 6 15.71 -16.57 -11.06
CA ALA A 6 15.46 -15.34 -11.81
C ALA A 6 15.90 -14.09 -11.02
N LEU A 7 15.66 -14.08 -9.71
CA LEU A 7 16.17 -13.02 -8.81
C LEU A 7 17.69 -13.03 -8.72
N ARG A 8 18.34 -14.20 -8.62
CA ARG A 8 19.81 -14.31 -8.61
C ARG A 8 20.45 -13.83 -9.92
N ALA A 9 19.91 -14.22 -11.07
CA ALA A 9 20.45 -13.83 -12.37
C ALA A 9 20.32 -12.30 -12.64
N GLN A 10 19.24 -11.68 -12.19
CA GLN A 10 19.11 -10.22 -12.21
C GLN A 10 20.10 -9.53 -11.25
N ASP A 11 20.35 -10.12 -10.08
CA ASP A 11 21.27 -9.57 -9.08
C ASP A 11 22.74 -9.61 -9.55
N GLU A 12 23.15 -10.69 -10.24
CA GLU A 12 24.49 -10.85 -10.82
C GLU A 12 24.77 -9.87 -11.97
N THR A 13 23.78 -9.62 -12.83
CA THR A 13 23.91 -8.66 -13.95
C THR A 13 23.98 -7.21 -13.44
N ARG A 14 23.37 -6.91 -12.29
CA ARG A 14 23.33 -5.57 -11.67
C ARG A 14 24.59 -5.23 -10.86
N ARG A 15 25.21 -6.22 -10.21
CA ARG A 15 26.52 -6.02 -9.55
C ARG A 15 27.62 -5.61 -10.53
N ALA A 16 27.48 -5.95 -11.81
CA ALA A 16 28.43 -5.58 -12.85
C ALA A 16 28.35 -4.11 -13.31
N THR A 17 27.22 -3.41 -13.09
CA THR A 17 27.01 -2.01 -13.54
C THR A 17 27.14 -0.97 -12.42
N GLY A 18 27.16 -1.40 -11.15
CA GLY A 18 27.28 -0.50 -9.99
C GLY A 18 26.03 0.33 -9.69
N ILE A 19 24.93 0.13 -10.42
CA ILE A 19 23.64 0.79 -10.18
C ILE A 19 22.67 -0.27 -9.69
N GLY A 20 22.49 -0.32 -8.37
CA GLY A 20 21.45 -1.15 -7.74
C GLY A 20 20.05 -0.62 -8.04
N PRO A 21 19.00 -1.43 -7.81
CA PRO A 21 17.62 -0.98 -7.97
C PRO A 21 17.34 0.19 -7.01
N THR A 22 16.60 1.19 -7.51
CA THR A 22 16.13 2.31 -6.70
C THR A 22 15.19 1.83 -5.60
N ASP A 23 15.03 2.61 -4.53
CA ASP A 23 14.09 2.28 -3.45
C ASP A 23 12.65 2.09 -3.94
N ASP A 24 12.26 2.81 -4.99
CA ASP A 24 10.94 2.64 -5.61
C ASP A 24 10.81 1.29 -6.34
N GLU A 25 11.82 0.90 -7.13
CA GLU A 25 11.82 -0.41 -7.80
C GLU A 25 11.82 -1.56 -6.79
N ARG A 26 12.54 -1.40 -5.68
CA ARG A 26 12.54 -2.37 -4.58
C ARG A 26 11.17 -2.43 -3.88
N ALA A 27 10.60 -1.29 -3.54
CA ALA A 27 9.27 -1.20 -2.91
C ALA A 27 8.22 -1.85 -3.80
N LYS A 28 8.23 -1.53 -5.10
CA LYS A 28 7.35 -2.13 -6.09
C LYS A 28 7.49 -3.64 -6.16
N THR A 29 8.72 -4.15 -6.26
CA THR A 29 8.98 -5.58 -6.40
C THR A 29 8.48 -6.36 -5.20
N LEU A 30 8.78 -5.88 -3.99
CA LEU A 30 8.30 -6.46 -2.74
C LEU A 30 6.77 -6.42 -2.65
N ALA A 31 6.17 -5.27 -2.94
CA ALA A 31 4.74 -5.05 -2.83
C ALA A 31 3.93 -5.92 -3.81
N GLU A 32 4.34 -5.98 -5.08
CA GLU A 32 3.66 -6.82 -6.08
C GLU A 32 3.77 -8.31 -5.72
N ALA A 33 4.94 -8.76 -5.26
CA ALA A 33 5.13 -10.14 -4.85
C ALA A 33 4.24 -10.50 -3.65
N THR A 34 4.20 -9.63 -2.63
CA THR A 34 3.39 -9.81 -1.42
C THR A 34 1.89 -9.84 -1.76
N ALA A 35 1.41 -8.91 -2.59
CA ALA A 35 0.01 -8.87 -3.02
C ALA A 35 -0.41 -10.13 -3.79
N ARG A 36 0.45 -10.62 -4.71
CA ARG A 36 0.20 -11.86 -5.46
C ARG A 36 0.22 -13.10 -4.59
N GLU A 37 1.15 -13.18 -3.65
CA GLU A 37 1.19 -14.26 -2.65
C GLU A 37 -0.08 -14.27 -1.80
N LEU A 38 -0.53 -13.09 -1.35
CA LEU A 38 -1.75 -12.95 -0.57
C LEU A 38 -2.98 -13.46 -1.32
N ARG A 39 -3.17 -13.01 -2.57
CA ARG A 39 -4.24 -13.49 -3.47
C ARG A 39 -4.18 -14.98 -3.69
N THR A 40 -2.99 -15.52 -3.95
CA THR A 40 -2.80 -16.95 -4.20
C THR A 40 -3.12 -17.79 -2.97
N THR A 41 -2.74 -17.30 -1.79
CA THR A 41 -2.95 -17.99 -0.51
C THR A 41 -4.42 -18.08 -0.14
N TYR A 42 -5.17 -16.99 -0.31
CA TYR A 42 -6.57 -16.91 0.12
C TYR A 42 -7.59 -17.11 -1.02
N GLY A 43 -7.14 -17.18 -2.27
CA GLY A 43 -7.97 -17.55 -3.42
C GLY A 43 -9.01 -16.50 -3.80
N THR A 44 -8.77 -15.22 -3.50
CA THR A 44 -9.70 -14.11 -3.77
C THR A 44 -8.96 -12.85 -4.23
N ASP A 45 -9.64 -12.08 -5.08
CA ASP A 45 -9.21 -10.75 -5.55
C ASP A 45 -9.99 -9.61 -4.85
N ASP A 46 -10.92 -9.95 -3.96
CA ASP A 46 -11.66 -8.98 -3.17
C ASP A 46 -10.83 -8.50 -1.98
N VAL A 47 -10.59 -7.19 -1.90
CA VAL A 47 -9.69 -6.61 -0.89
C VAL A 47 -10.27 -6.75 0.52
N SER A 48 -11.59 -6.70 0.67
CA SER A 48 -12.26 -6.85 1.97
C SER A 48 -12.16 -8.30 2.46
N GLU A 49 -12.32 -9.28 1.57
CA GLU A 49 -12.09 -10.69 1.88
C GLU A 49 -10.63 -10.96 2.26
N LEU A 50 -9.67 -10.37 1.53
CA LEU A 50 -8.24 -10.47 1.87
C LEU A 50 -7.95 -9.89 3.26
N ALA A 51 -8.49 -8.70 3.58
CA ALA A 51 -8.33 -8.08 4.89
C ALA A 51 -8.89 -8.96 6.01
N ALA A 52 -10.11 -9.49 5.83
CA ALA A 52 -10.71 -10.41 6.80
C ALA A 52 -9.88 -11.70 6.98
N ALA A 53 -9.33 -12.26 5.89
CA ALA A 53 -8.57 -13.49 5.91
C ALA A 53 -7.24 -13.38 6.69
N VAL A 54 -6.61 -12.20 6.68
CA VAL A 54 -5.41 -11.92 7.50
C VAL A 54 -5.73 -11.44 8.92
N GLY A 55 -7.00 -11.44 9.32
CA GLY A 55 -7.42 -11.00 10.65
C GLY A 55 -7.42 -9.49 10.84
N VAL A 56 -7.51 -8.72 9.75
CA VAL A 56 -7.68 -7.27 9.81
C VAL A 56 -9.17 -6.93 9.83
N THR A 57 -9.57 -6.13 10.81
CA THR A 57 -10.94 -5.60 10.89
C THR A 57 -11.05 -4.31 10.10
N VAL A 58 -12.06 -4.22 9.22
CA VAL A 58 -12.39 -2.96 8.53
C VAL A 58 -13.50 -2.24 9.29
N ARG A 59 -13.30 -0.95 9.56
CA ARG A 59 -14.27 -0.05 10.17
C ARG A 59 -14.52 1.15 9.27
N HIS A 60 -15.72 1.68 9.38
CA HIS A 60 -16.15 2.88 8.67
C HIS A 60 -16.37 4.01 9.67
N SER A 61 -15.98 5.22 9.29
CA SER A 61 -16.08 6.43 10.10
C SER A 61 -16.62 7.56 9.25
N GLU A 62 -17.61 8.28 9.77
CA GLU A 62 -18.16 9.52 9.18
C GLU A 62 -17.36 10.77 9.61
N TRP A 63 -16.10 10.59 10.01
CA TRP A 63 -15.25 11.73 10.32
C TRP A 63 -14.92 12.48 9.02
N ASP A 64 -15.29 13.76 9.00
CA ASP A 64 -15.18 14.66 7.86
C ASP A 64 -13.81 15.35 7.78
N GLY A 65 -12.98 15.24 8.82
CA GLY A 65 -11.61 15.73 8.83
C GLY A 65 -11.39 16.92 9.75
N VAL A 66 -10.32 17.64 9.45
CA VAL A 66 -10.09 19.03 9.90
C VAL A 66 -9.64 19.82 8.68
N ASP A 67 -9.90 21.13 8.67
CA ASP A 67 -9.58 21.99 7.53
C ASP A 67 -8.11 21.82 7.08
N GLY A 68 -7.92 21.55 5.78
CA GLY A 68 -6.62 21.37 5.16
C GLY A 68 -5.99 19.98 5.33
N LEU A 69 -6.69 19.02 5.95
CA LEU A 69 -6.23 17.65 6.14
C LEU A 69 -7.20 16.64 5.49
N TYR A 70 -6.71 15.93 4.48
CA TYR A 70 -7.38 14.75 3.93
C TYR A 70 -6.69 13.48 4.45
N LEU A 71 -7.47 12.61 5.06
CA LEU A 71 -7.08 11.30 5.56
C LEU A 71 -8.18 10.32 5.14
N PHE A 72 -7.89 9.51 4.14
CA PHE A 72 -8.90 8.62 3.54
C PHE A 72 -9.02 7.29 4.27
N GLY A 73 -7.94 6.84 4.92
CA GLY A 73 -7.93 5.67 5.79
C GLY A 73 -6.77 5.70 6.79
N THR A 74 -6.83 4.79 7.76
CA THR A 74 -5.72 4.53 8.71
C THR A 74 -5.67 3.08 9.12
N TYR A 75 -4.47 2.53 9.26
CA TYR A 75 -4.19 1.23 9.87
C TYR A 75 -3.53 1.32 11.25
N ALA A 76 -4.18 0.77 12.28
CA ALA A 76 -3.61 0.60 13.62
C ALA A 76 -4.21 -0.61 14.34
N ASP A 77 -3.39 -1.36 15.09
CA ASP A 77 -3.82 -2.47 15.95
C ASP A 77 -4.72 -3.49 15.23
N SER A 78 -4.34 -3.90 14.02
CA SER A 78 -5.12 -4.81 13.14
C SER A 78 -6.51 -4.28 12.75
N VAL A 79 -6.71 -2.96 12.81
CA VAL A 79 -7.93 -2.28 12.38
C VAL A 79 -7.60 -1.28 11.29
N ILE A 80 -8.27 -1.41 10.15
CA ILE A 80 -8.31 -0.39 9.09
C ILE A 80 -9.58 0.42 9.30
N THR A 81 -9.46 1.75 9.41
CA THR A 81 -10.60 2.67 9.42
C THR A 81 -10.64 3.41 8.10
N LEU A 82 -11.76 3.33 7.37
CA LEU A 82 -12.04 4.13 6.18
C LEU A 82 -12.89 5.34 6.57
N TYR A 83 -12.55 6.51 6.04
CA TYR A 83 -13.26 7.77 6.32
C TYR A 83 -14.22 8.09 5.19
N ASP A 84 -15.44 7.56 5.30
CA ASP A 84 -16.42 7.51 4.22
C ASP A 84 -16.80 8.89 3.69
N SER A 85 -16.87 9.89 4.57
CA SER A 85 -17.18 11.27 4.18
C SER A 85 -16.09 11.91 3.30
N GLN A 86 -14.86 11.38 3.31
CA GLN A 86 -13.74 11.90 2.52
C GLN A 86 -13.48 11.12 1.22
N LEU A 87 -13.94 9.87 1.11
CA LEU A 87 -13.74 9.04 -0.09
C LEU A 87 -14.31 9.65 -1.38
N PRO A 88 -15.46 10.37 -1.38
CA PRO A 88 -15.95 11.06 -2.57
C PRO A 88 -14.94 12.06 -3.16
N HIS A 89 -14.14 12.74 -2.32
CA HIS A 89 -13.14 13.69 -2.80
C HIS A 89 -11.98 13.00 -3.52
N LEU A 90 -11.52 11.86 -2.99
CA LEU A 90 -10.51 11.04 -3.67
C LEU A 90 -11.07 10.47 -4.99
N ALA A 91 -12.31 10.01 -4.96
CA ALA A 91 -13.01 9.49 -6.13
C ALA A 91 -13.12 10.52 -7.26
N GLU A 92 -13.55 11.75 -6.93
CA GLU A 92 -13.63 12.87 -7.87
C GLU A 92 -12.25 13.20 -8.45
N ARG A 93 -11.23 13.33 -7.59
CA ARG A 93 -9.86 13.66 -8.01
C ARG A 93 -9.28 12.65 -9.00
N LEU A 94 -9.60 11.37 -8.84
CA LEU A 94 -9.10 10.28 -9.68
C LEU A 94 -10.06 9.91 -10.82
N GLY A 95 -11.25 10.49 -10.87
CA GLY A 95 -12.28 10.12 -11.86
C GLY A 95 -12.77 8.68 -11.70
N ILE A 96 -12.93 8.20 -10.46
CA ILE A 96 -13.39 6.83 -10.13
C ILE A 96 -14.66 6.87 -9.26
N THR A 97 -15.25 5.70 -8.98
CA THR A 97 -16.39 5.61 -8.05
C THR A 97 -15.93 5.66 -6.60
N ALA A 98 -16.81 6.07 -5.68
CA ALA A 98 -16.52 6.04 -4.25
C ALA A 98 -16.18 4.62 -3.74
N SER A 99 -16.84 3.59 -4.29
CA SER A 99 -16.52 2.19 -3.99
C SER A 99 -15.10 1.82 -4.41
N LEU A 100 -14.66 2.23 -5.61
CA LEU A 100 -13.30 1.93 -6.06
C LEU A 100 -12.25 2.76 -5.31
N ALA A 101 -12.60 3.97 -4.87
CA ALA A 101 -11.75 4.75 -3.97
C ALA A 101 -11.63 4.06 -2.59
N ALA A 102 -12.71 3.49 -2.06
CA ALA A 102 -12.69 2.71 -0.84
C ALA A 102 -11.78 1.48 -0.97
N ASP A 103 -11.94 0.70 -2.05
CA ASP A 103 -11.08 -0.46 -2.35
C ASP A 103 -9.60 -0.07 -2.45
N LEU A 104 -9.30 1.06 -3.11
CA LEU A 104 -7.93 1.56 -3.27
C LEU A 104 -7.31 1.92 -1.92
N VAL A 105 -8.04 2.65 -1.07
CA VAL A 105 -7.57 3.04 0.26
C VAL A 105 -7.43 1.81 1.16
N LEU A 106 -8.43 0.91 1.15
CA LEU A 106 -8.37 -0.33 1.90
C LEU A 106 -7.16 -1.19 1.48
N ALA A 107 -6.89 -1.28 0.18
CA ALA A 107 -5.74 -2.03 -0.32
C ALA A 107 -4.42 -1.40 0.11
N HIS A 108 -4.33 -0.06 0.15
CA HIS A 108 -3.15 0.66 0.65
C HIS A 108 -2.91 0.36 2.13
N GLU A 109 -3.94 0.50 2.97
CA GLU A 109 -3.85 0.23 4.40
C GLU A 109 -3.57 -1.26 4.71
N LEU A 110 -4.14 -2.17 3.90
CA LEU A 110 -3.82 -3.60 3.96
C LEU A 110 -2.37 -3.87 3.57
N GLY A 111 -1.83 -3.11 2.62
CA GLY A 111 -0.41 -3.14 2.26
C GLY A 111 0.49 -2.85 3.47
N HIS A 112 0.17 -1.83 4.27
CA HIS A 112 0.89 -1.56 5.53
C HIS A 112 0.85 -2.76 6.48
N HIS A 113 -0.30 -3.42 6.63
CA HIS A 113 -0.40 -4.63 7.45
C HIS A 113 0.47 -5.77 6.92
N ALA A 114 0.34 -6.09 5.63
CA ALA A 114 1.02 -7.22 5.00
C ALA A 114 2.56 -7.04 5.00
N LEU A 115 3.02 -5.79 4.90
CA LEU A 115 4.44 -5.46 4.79
C LEU A 115 5.13 -5.26 6.16
N ASP A 116 4.38 -5.08 7.25
CA ASP A 116 4.91 -4.82 8.61
C ASP A 116 5.75 -5.99 9.19
N GLY A 117 5.68 -7.17 8.57
CA GLY A 117 6.50 -8.35 8.90
C GLY A 117 7.82 -8.47 8.13
N HIS A 118 8.06 -7.64 7.12
CA HIS A 118 9.26 -7.72 6.29
C HIS A 118 10.37 -6.83 6.86
N GLU A 119 11.53 -7.41 7.22
CA GLU A 119 12.67 -6.67 7.78
C GLU A 119 13.12 -5.49 6.88
N GLU A 120 12.94 -5.63 5.57
CA GLU A 120 13.23 -4.57 4.58
C GLU A 120 12.30 -3.36 4.70
N ALA A 121 11.09 -3.53 5.23
CA ALA A 121 10.10 -2.48 5.43
C ALA A 121 10.13 -1.86 6.85
N THR A 122 10.83 -2.47 7.83
CA THR A 122 10.69 -2.10 9.25
C THR A 122 11.98 -1.91 10.08
N PRO A 123 12.93 -1.01 9.71
CA PRO A 123 13.99 -0.64 10.65
C PRO A 123 13.47 0.33 11.74
N GLY A 124 13.18 -0.19 12.94
CA GLY A 124 12.94 0.62 14.17
C GLY A 124 11.54 1.26 14.25
N ARG A 125 10.64 0.68 15.06
CA ARG A 125 9.24 1.12 15.18
C ARG A 125 9.06 2.40 16.03
N PRO A 126 8.46 3.47 15.47
CA PRO A 126 7.98 4.60 16.25
C PRO A 126 6.52 4.39 16.75
N THR A 127 6.18 5.03 17.86
CA THR A 127 4.85 5.02 18.52
C THR A 127 3.74 5.70 17.69
N LEU A 128 2.46 5.47 18.02
CA LEU A 128 1.27 6.07 17.37
C LEU A 128 1.35 7.61 17.26
N ARG A 129 1.89 8.27 18.29
CA ARG A 129 2.09 9.73 18.31
C ARG A 129 3.19 10.17 17.35
N GLN A 130 4.26 9.38 17.25
CA GLN A 130 5.31 9.59 16.27
C GLN A 130 4.82 9.28 14.84
N ARG A 131 3.84 8.38 14.66
CA ARG A 131 3.15 8.13 13.38
C ARG A 131 2.39 9.34 12.85
N LEU A 132 1.62 10.01 13.69
CA LEU A 132 0.93 11.25 13.32
C LEU A 132 1.91 12.39 13.05
N LEU A 133 2.97 12.53 13.85
CA LEU A 133 3.96 13.61 13.70
C LEU A 133 4.88 13.44 12.48
N SER A 134 5.25 12.21 12.11
CA SER A 134 6.10 11.95 10.94
C SER A 134 5.37 12.13 9.61
N TRP A 135 4.04 11.96 9.60
CA TRP A 135 3.21 12.23 8.42
C TRP A 135 3.23 13.72 8.06
N VAL A 136 3.32 14.58 9.08
CA VAL A 136 3.52 16.04 8.92
C VAL A 136 4.98 16.41 8.64
N ALA A 137 5.95 15.62 9.13
CA ALA A 137 7.38 15.97 9.11
C ALA A 137 8.22 15.35 7.98
N GLY A 138 7.66 14.52 7.09
CA GLY A 138 8.33 14.07 5.87
C GLY A 138 9.65 13.32 6.10
N SER A 139 9.70 12.36 7.03
CA SER A 139 10.93 11.59 7.29
C SER A 139 11.11 10.43 6.29
N GLY A 140 12.24 10.42 5.56
CA GLY A 140 12.53 9.52 4.43
C GLY A 140 12.45 8.01 4.67
N HIS A 141 12.41 7.55 5.92
CA HIS A 141 12.22 6.13 6.24
C HIS A 141 10.82 5.61 5.91
N ARG A 142 9.81 6.50 6.00
CA ARG A 142 8.45 6.18 5.57
C ARG A 142 8.26 6.21 4.07
N ALA A 143 9.18 6.81 3.33
CA ALA A 143 9.04 6.90 1.89
C ALA A 143 9.05 5.50 1.25
N PHE A 144 9.81 4.55 1.79
CA PHE A 144 9.79 3.18 1.28
C PHE A 144 8.49 2.44 1.64
N GLU A 145 8.09 2.45 2.92
CA GLU A 145 6.87 1.78 3.40
C GLU A 145 5.62 2.30 2.68
N GLU A 146 5.45 3.62 2.60
CA GLU A 146 4.33 4.25 1.90
C GLU A 146 4.34 3.93 0.40
N ARG A 147 5.51 3.94 -0.26
CA ARG A 147 5.62 3.52 -1.67
C ARG A 147 5.25 2.06 -1.85
N ALA A 148 5.70 1.18 -0.95
CA ALA A 148 5.41 -0.24 -1.03
C ALA A 148 3.90 -0.49 -0.81
N ALA A 149 3.28 0.16 0.18
CA ALA A 149 1.82 0.13 0.37
C ALA A 149 1.07 0.65 -0.87
N HIS A 150 1.59 1.70 -1.52
CA HIS A 150 1.02 2.24 -2.75
C HIS A 150 1.09 1.24 -3.92
N TRP A 151 2.27 0.65 -4.16
CA TRP A 151 2.45 -0.37 -5.18
C TRP A 151 1.63 -1.63 -4.90
N PHE A 152 1.45 -1.98 -3.63
CA PHE A 152 0.61 -3.09 -3.19
C PHE A 152 -0.85 -2.84 -3.58
N ALA A 153 -1.35 -1.63 -3.31
CA ALA A 153 -2.69 -1.22 -3.72
C ALA A 153 -2.84 -1.26 -5.24
N LEU A 154 -1.87 -0.74 -6.00
CA LEU A 154 -1.90 -0.79 -7.46
C LEU A 154 -1.84 -2.20 -8.04
N GLU A 155 -1.19 -3.15 -7.38
CA GLU A 155 -1.23 -4.55 -7.76
C GLU A 155 -2.62 -5.16 -7.50
N LEU A 156 -3.26 -4.83 -6.38
CA LEU A 156 -4.58 -5.36 -6.01
C LEU A 156 -5.76 -4.75 -6.79
N VAL A 157 -5.72 -3.46 -7.12
CA VAL A 157 -6.87 -2.78 -7.73
C VAL A 157 -6.56 -2.02 -9.00
N GLY A 158 -5.29 -1.97 -9.43
CA GLY A 158 -4.86 -1.11 -10.54
C GLY A 158 -5.32 -1.53 -11.92
N ASP A 159 -5.88 -2.73 -12.09
CA ASP A 159 -6.57 -3.19 -13.30
C ASP A 159 -8.00 -2.63 -13.41
N LYS A 160 -8.62 -2.28 -12.27
CA LYS A 160 -9.94 -1.63 -12.19
C LYS A 160 -9.86 -0.11 -12.41
N LEU A 161 -8.68 0.49 -12.28
CA LEU A 161 -8.48 1.93 -12.40
C LEU A 161 -8.48 2.39 -13.88
N PRO A 162 -9.08 3.55 -14.20
CA PRO A 162 -8.86 4.23 -15.48
C PRO A 162 -7.36 4.47 -15.73
N LYS A 163 -6.96 4.47 -17.00
CA LYS A 163 -5.55 4.67 -17.39
C LYS A 163 -4.97 5.98 -16.82
N ASP A 164 -5.77 7.05 -16.84
CA ASP A 164 -5.35 8.36 -16.37
C ASP A 164 -5.17 8.37 -14.84
N ALA A 165 -6.08 7.72 -14.11
CA ALA A 165 -5.96 7.54 -12.65
C ALA A 165 -4.69 6.74 -12.30
N ARG A 166 -4.43 5.65 -13.04
CA ARG A 166 -3.24 4.82 -12.83
C ARG A 166 -1.94 5.56 -13.14
N ALA A 167 -1.95 6.53 -14.06
CA ALA A 167 -0.77 7.34 -14.36
C ALA A 167 -0.47 8.37 -13.25
N VAL A 168 -1.48 8.88 -12.56
CA VAL A 168 -1.33 9.82 -11.44
C VAL A 168 -0.75 9.15 -10.19
N LEU A 169 -0.98 7.84 -10.07
CA LEU A 169 -0.58 7.02 -8.91
C LEU A 169 0.78 6.31 -9.10
N ARG A 170 1.44 6.46 -10.25
CA ARG A 170 2.78 5.87 -10.50
C ARG A 170 3.84 6.95 -10.42
#